data_AF-A0AAV7KG93-F1
#
_entry.id   AF-A0AAV7KG93-F1
#
_cell.length_a   1.000
_cell.length_b   1.000
_cell.length_c   1.000
_cell.angle_alpha   90.00
_cell.angle_beta   90.00
_cell.angle_gamma   90.00
#
_symmetry.space_group_name_H-M   'P 1'
#
loop_
_entity.id
_entity.type
_entity.pdbx_description
1 polymer ?
#
loop_
_entity_poly.entity_id
_entity_poly.type
_entity_poly.pdbx_seq_one_letter_code
_entity_poly.pdbx_strand_id
1 'polypeptide(L)'
;MAETTPVNTSMPNWKLEHRIFCVEFYFKHRSFTTVNELFHAKFEAASSLCKSVIQSWVSHFRAYGTVLNLNTKDSKRPTHSGRPRKRTTEVIDDVREEVGNSPKRSIRKRSQSLGVTPTTLWRVLKQDLSFIPYRIQTGQKLSNVDKVKRVAMAEKLVAKVVSCDSFLGLLFTSDEAHFELDGRVNSKNNVFWGTQKPSEIVQKPLHSERCTVWAAIGARGIIGPIFIEENGRNVTVTK
;
A
#
# COMPACT_ATOMS: atom_id res chain seq x y z
N MET A 1 -41.79 32.72 19.88
CA MET A 1 -41.55 31.29 19.60
C MET A 1 -40.15 30.98 20.10
N ALA A 2 -40.05 30.18 21.16
CA ALA A 2 -38.77 29.86 21.79
C ALA A 2 -38.03 28.81 20.95
N GLU A 3 -36.80 29.14 20.54
CA GLU A 3 -35.89 28.27 19.80
C GLU A 3 -35.35 27.20 20.76
N THR A 4 -35.82 25.97 20.60
CA THR A 4 -35.30 24.81 21.34
C THR A 4 -34.02 24.32 20.65
N THR A 5 -32.87 24.71 21.20
CA THR A 5 -31.58 24.12 20.80
C THR A 5 -31.58 22.61 21.09
N PRO A 6 -31.18 21.77 20.13
CA PRO A 6 -31.15 20.32 20.33
C PRO A 6 -30.07 19.94 21.34
N VAL A 7 -30.47 19.29 22.43
CA VAL A 7 -29.56 18.70 23.42
C VAL A 7 -28.80 17.57 22.72
N ASN A 8 -27.51 17.79 22.48
CA ASN A 8 -26.61 16.80 21.93
C ASN A 8 -26.40 15.68 22.96
N THR A 9 -27.10 14.55 22.79
CA THR A 9 -27.03 13.37 23.68
C THR A 9 -25.81 12.49 23.37
N SER A 10 -24.62 13.08 23.26
CA SER A 10 -23.38 12.29 23.34
C SER A 10 -23.14 11.90 24.79
N MET A 11 -22.99 10.60 25.09
CA MET A 11 -22.67 10.17 26.45
C MET A 11 -21.41 10.88 26.96
N PRO A 12 -21.43 11.49 28.15
CA PRO A 12 -20.28 12.21 28.68
C PRO A 12 -19.06 11.29 28.82
N ASN A 13 -17.92 11.74 28.28
CA ASN A 13 -16.67 10.99 28.34
C ASN A 13 -16.02 11.11 29.74
N TRP A 14 -16.36 10.18 30.63
CA TRP A 14 -15.88 10.16 32.01
C TRP A 14 -14.40 9.79 32.13
N LYS A 15 -13.57 10.78 32.49
CA LYS A 15 -12.14 10.63 32.79
C LYS A 15 -11.90 9.74 34.01
N LEU A 16 -10.68 9.18 34.12
CA LEU A 16 -10.28 8.29 35.22
C LEU A 16 -10.44 8.96 36.60
N GLU A 17 -10.05 10.22 36.72
CA GLU A 17 -10.16 11.02 37.95
C GLU A 17 -11.58 11.09 38.48
N HIS A 18 -12.57 11.23 37.59
CA HIS A 18 -13.98 11.29 37.96
C HIS A 18 -14.44 10.00 38.63
N ARG A 19 -13.96 8.87 38.12
CA ARG A 19 -14.33 7.55 38.61
C ARG A 19 -13.66 7.21 39.92
N ILE A 20 -12.37 7.57 40.06
CA ILE A 20 -11.62 7.40 41.31
C ILE A 20 -12.32 8.16 42.43
N PHE A 21 -12.65 9.43 42.17
CA PHE A 21 -13.37 10.26 43.13
C PHE A 21 -14.70 9.62 43.55
N CYS A 22 -15.51 9.16 42.59
CA CYS A 22 -16.81 8.56 42.92
C CYS A 22 -16.68 7.29 43.76
N VAL A 23 -15.69 6.44 43.47
CA VAL A 23 -15.45 5.20 44.23
C VAL A 23 -14.96 5.53 45.65
N GLU A 24 -13.97 6.42 45.78
CA GLU A 24 -13.41 6.85 47.06
C GLU A 24 -14.47 7.45 47.98
N PHE A 25 -15.24 8.42 47.49
CA PHE A 25 -16.27 9.10 48.27
C PHE A 25 -17.47 8.19 48.57
N TYR A 26 -17.77 7.22 47.70
CA TYR A 26 -18.80 6.23 48.02
C TYR A 26 -18.40 5.36 49.22
N PHE A 27 -17.13 4.94 49.32
CA PHE A 27 -16.70 4.16 50.49
C PHE A 27 -16.71 4.97 51.78
N LYS A 28 -16.46 6.28 51.69
CA LYS A 28 -16.50 7.23 52.81
C LYS A 28 -17.91 7.55 53.31
N HIS A 29 -18.86 7.80 52.40
CA HIS A 29 -20.19 8.31 52.74
C HIS A 29 -21.32 7.27 52.60
N ARG A 30 -21.08 6.15 51.91
CA ARG A 30 -22.04 5.05 51.65
C ARG A 30 -23.37 5.48 51.02
N SER A 31 -23.41 6.67 50.40
CA SER A 31 -24.61 7.26 49.79
C SER A 31 -24.30 7.72 48.36
N PHE A 32 -25.08 7.27 47.39
CA PHE A 32 -24.90 7.66 45.99
C PHE A 32 -25.31 9.12 45.73
N THR A 33 -26.33 9.61 46.42
CA THR A 33 -26.82 10.99 46.29
C THR A 33 -25.78 11.98 46.76
N THR A 34 -25.20 11.73 47.94
CA THR A 34 -24.14 12.57 48.53
C THR A 34 -22.87 12.58 47.68
N VAL A 35 -22.51 11.44 47.09
CA VAL A 35 -21.37 11.37 46.15
C VAL A 35 -21.64 12.19 44.89
N ASN A 36 -22.87 12.17 44.36
CA ASN A 36 -23.24 12.95 43.18
C ASN A 36 -23.19 14.46 43.48
N GLU A 37 -23.72 14.89 44.63
CA GLU A 37 -23.66 16.29 45.09
C GLU A 37 -22.22 16.78 45.24
N LEU A 38 -21.36 15.99 45.91
CA LEU A 38 -19.94 16.32 46.08
C LEU A 38 -19.16 16.29 44.76
N PHE A 39 -19.57 15.43 43.82
CA PHE A 39 -18.98 15.39 42.49
C PHE A 39 -19.31 16.67 41.72
N HIS A 40 -20.56 17.12 41.76
CA HIS A 40 -20.98 18.37 41.13
C HIS A 40 -20.29 19.59 41.73
N ALA A 41 -20.15 19.63 43.06
CA ALA A 41 -19.43 20.72 43.73
C ALA A 41 -17.95 20.78 43.35
N LYS A 42 -17.33 19.64 42.98
CA LYS A 42 -15.90 19.57 42.64
C LYS A 42 -15.62 19.72 41.14
N PHE A 43 -16.51 19.25 40.28
CA PHE A 43 -16.32 19.21 38.83
C PHE A 43 -17.49 19.97 38.16
N GLU A 44 -17.45 21.30 38.24
CA GLU A 44 -18.52 22.27 37.88
C GLU A 44 -19.06 22.24 36.43
N ALA A 45 -18.78 21.22 35.61
CA ALA A 45 -19.16 21.19 34.19
C ALA A 45 -19.54 19.81 33.64
N ALA A 46 -19.71 18.79 34.48
CA ALA A 46 -20.09 17.46 34.00
C ALA A 46 -21.60 17.22 34.13
N SER A 47 -22.23 16.73 33.05
CA SER A 47 -23.63 16.28 33.03
C SER A 47 -23.95 15.42 34.25
N SER A 48 -25.12 15.57 34.89
CA SER A 48 -25.44 14.82 36.12
C SER A 48 -25.08 13.34 36.02
N LEU A 49 -24.23 12.85 36.92
CA LEU A 49 -23.98 11.42 37.01
C LEU A 49 -25.28 10.74 37.42
N CYS A 50 -25.75 9.83 36.58
CA CYS A 50 -26.86 8.98 36.98
C CYS A 50 -26.36 8.01 38.06
N LYS A 51 -27.22 7.70 39.04
CA LYS A 51 -26.96 6.71 40.10
C LYS A 51 -26.41 5.39 39.53
N SER A 52 -26.92 4.97 38.37
CA SER A 52 -26.49 3.75 37.67
C SER A 52 -25.02 3.77 37.25
N VAL A 53 -24.47 4.95 36.91
CA VAL A 53 -23.07 5.12 36.51
C VAL A 53 -22.15 4.95 37.71
N ILE A 54 -22.46 5.63 38.83
CA ILE A 54 -21.69 5.50 40.08
C ILE A 54 -21.78 4.05 40.60
N GLN A 55 -22.97 3.46 40.56
CA GLN A 55 -23.18 2.07 40.96
C GLN A 55 -22.38 1.09 40.08
N SER A 56 -22.30 1.32 38.77
CA SER A 56 -21.49 0.52 37.86
C SER A 56 -20.00 0.58 38.22
N TRP A 57 -19.45 1.77 38.50
CA TRP A 57 -18.05 1.93 38.90
C TRP A 57 -17.73 1.29 40.25
N VAL A 58 -18.61 1.45 41.24
CA VAL A 58 -18.44 0.81 42.56
C VAL A 58 -18.50 -0.71 42.43
N SER A 59 -19.46 -1.26 41.67
CA SER A 59 -19.56 -2.69 41.42
C SER A 59 -18.32 -3.23 40.69
N HIS A 60 -17.84 -2.51 39.68
CA HIS A 60 -16.61 -2.87 38.96
C HIS A 60 -15.40 -2.86 39.88
N PHE A 61 -15.27 -1.85 40.74
CA PHE A 61 -14.19 -1.78 41.72
C PHE A 61 -14.29 -2.91 42.77
N ARG A 62 -15.48 -3.22 43.29
CA ARG A 62 -15.69 -4.34 44.22
C ARG A 62 -15.34 -5.69 43.61
N ALA A 63 -15.65 -5.90 42.33
CA ALA A 63 -15.39 -7.16 41.64
C ALA A 63 -13.91 -7.32 41.25
N TYR A 64 -13.24 -6.24 40.88
CA TYR A 64 -11.93 -6.31 40.19
C TYR A 64 -10.80 -5.50 40.83
N GLY A 65 -11.09 -4.72 41.86
CA GLY A 65 -10.11 -3.89 42.58
C GLY A 65 -9.56 -2.70 41.79
N THR A 66 -10.19 -2.32 40.67
CA THR A 66 -9.69 -1.24 39.82
C THR A 66 -10.82 -0.43 39.18
N VAL A 67 -10.49 0.83 38.89
CA VAL A 67 -11.38 1.83 38.29
C VAL A 67 -11.05 2.07 36.81
N LEU A 68 -9.94 1.51 36.31
CA LEU A 68 -9.57 1.57 34.90
C LEU A 68 -10.56 0.79 34.03
N ASN A 69 -10.83 1.30 32.83
CA ASN A 69 -11.52 0.52 31.79
C ASN A 69 -10.57 -0.59 31.34
N LEU A 70 -10.85 -1.82 31.77
CA LEU A 70 -10.03 -2.99 31.45
C LEU A 70 -10.46 -3.60 30.13
N ASN A 71 -10.25 -2.88 29.03
CA ASN A 71 -10.48 -3.41 27.68
C ASN A 71 -9.28 -4.19 27.13
N THR A 72 -8.41 -4.70 28.02
CA THR A 72 -7.13 -5.32 27.65
C THR A 72 -7.29 -6.83 27.46
N LYS A 73 -6.77 -7.32 26.32
CA LYS A 73 -6.89 -8.70 25.82
C LYS A 73 -6.44 -9.81 26.79
N ASP A 74 -5.62 -9.50 27.79
CA ASP A 74 -4.99 -10.49 28.67
C ASP A 74 -5.73 -10.76 29.99
N SER A 75 -6.93 -10.20 30.18
CA SER A 75 -7.70 -10.45 31.40
C SER A 75 -8.78 -11.52 31.20
N LYS A 76 -8.84 -12.52 32.09
CA LYS A 76 -9.95 -13.51 32.26
C LYS A 76 -11.29 -12.84 32.64
N ARG A 77 -11.60 -11.67 32.09
CA ARG A 77 -12.72 -10.80 32.45
C ARG A 77 -13.62 -10.61 31.22
N PRO A 78 -14.91 -10.26 31.40
CA PRO A 78 -15.83 -10.02 30.29
C PRO A 78 -15.44 -8.71 29.61
N THR A 79 -14.39 -8.78 28.80
CA THR A 79 -14.03 -7.73 27.86
C THR A 79 -15.09 -7.74 26.77
N HIS A 80 -15.46 -6.56 26.29
CA HIS A 80 -16.06 -6.48 24.96
C HIS A 80 -15.03 -7.03 23.97
N SER A 81 -15.14 -8.32 23.66
CA SER A 81 -14.39 -8.92 22.57
C SER A 81 -14.79 -8.14 21.33
N GLY A 82 -13.91 -7.24 20.91
CA GLY A 82 -14.13 -6.45 19.71
C GLY A 82 -14.42 -7.37 18.53
N ARG A 83 -14.86 -6.78 17.41
CA ARG A 83 -15.18 -7.56 16.20
C ARG A 83 -14.06 -8.57 15.88
N PRO A 84 -14.38 -9.87 15.68
CA PRO A 84 -13.39 -10.90 15.40
C PRO A 84 -12.49 -10.51 14.22
N ARG A 85 -11.18 -10.75 14.37
CA ARG A 85 -10.20 -10.42 13.35
C ARG A 85 -10.29 -11.47 12.24
N LYS A 86 -10.67 -11.05 11.02
CA LYS A 86 -10.73 -11.93 9.84
C LYS A 86 -9.36 -12.42 9.34
N ARG A 87 -8.27 -11.88 9.88
CA ARG A 87 -6.88 -12.29 9.60
C ARG A 87 -6.45 -13.26 10.69
N THR A 88 -6.83 -14.52 10.54
CA THR A 88 -6.33 -15.63 11.37
C THR A 88 -5.01 -16.14 10.80
N THR A 89 -4.25 -16.88 11.61
CA THR A 89 -3.00 -17.53 11.18
C THR A 89 -3.26 -18.52 10.03
N GLU A 90 -4.33 -19.31 10.13
CA GLU A 90 -4.79 -20.22 9.07
C GLU A 90 -4.96 -19.52 7.73
N VAL A 91 -5.68 -18.38 7.70
CA VAL A 91 -5.89 -17.60 6.47
C VAL A 91 -4.57 -17.06 5.91
N ILE A 92 -3.61 -16.71 6.77
CA ILE A 92 -2.30 -16.23 6.30
C ILE A 92 -1.51 -17.36 5.63
N ASP A 93 -1.55 -18.55 6.20
CA ASP A 93 -0.86 -19.73 5.67
C ASP A 93 -1.52 -20.22 4.37
N ASP A 94 -2.85 -20.26 4.30
CA ASP A 94 -3.60 -20.57 3.07
C ASP A 94 -3.25 -19.59 1.93
N VAL A 95 -3.16 -18.29 2.26
CA VAL A 95 -2.76 -17.26 1.29
C VAL A 95 -1.31 -17.48 0.84
N ARG A 96 -0.40 -17.83 1.75
CA ARG A 96 1.01 -18.08 1.43
C ARG A 96 1.15 -19.26 0.46
N GLU A 97 0.47 -20.36 0.74
CA GLU A 97 0.50 -21.56 -0.09
C GLU A 97 -0.08 -21.30 -1.48
N GLU A 98 -1.27 -20.69 -1.56
CA GLU A 98 -1.91 -20.36 -2.84
C GLU A 98 -1.05 -19.38 -3.67
N VAL A 99 -0.25 -18.51 -3.04
CA VAL A 99 0.68 -17.61 -3.76
C VAL A 99 1.84 -18.40 -4.35
N GLY A 100 2.39 -19.36 -3.61
CA GLY A 100 3.43 -20.28 -4.10
C GLY A 100 2.95 -21.11 -5.29
N ASN A 101 1.74 -21.68 -5.19
CA ASN A 101 1.17 -22.53 -6.23
C ASN A 101 0.80 -21.75 -7.50
N SER A 102 0.31 -20.52 -7.36
CA SER A 102 -0.19 -19.71 -8.47
C SER A 102 0.19 -18.23 -8.35
N PRO A 103 1.46 -17.88 -8.60
CA PRO A 103 1.96 -16.51 -8.39
C PRO A 103 1.35 -15.48 -9.35
N LYS A 104 0.94 -15.91 -10.55
CA LYS A 104 0.36 -15.02 -11.59
C LYS A 104 -1.13 -14.70 -11.36
N ARG A 105 -1.77 -15.32 -10.36
CA ARG A 105 -3.21 -15.16 -10.14
C ARG A 105 -3.51 -13.80 -9.52
N SER A 106 -4.44 -13.06 -10.14
CA SER A 106 -4.87 -11.75 -9.65
C SER A 106 -5.46 -11.82 -8.24
N ILE A 107 -5.36 -10.73 -7.49
CA ILE A 107 -5.92 -10.59 -6.13
C ILE A 107 -7.41 -10.93 -6.12
N ARG A 108 -8.19 -10.47 -7.12
CA ARG A 108 -9.64 -10.74 -7.19
C ARG A 108 -9.95 -12.23 -7.35
N LYS A 109 -9.25 -12.92 -8.24
CA LYS A 109 -9.42 -14.37 -8.44
C LYS A 109 -8.98 -15.18 -7.22
N ARG A 110 -7.93 -14.74 -6.52
CA ARG A 110 -7.43 -15.36 -5.28
C ARG A 110 -8.39 -15.13 -4.11
N SER A 111 -8.98 -13.94 -4.03
CA SER A 111 -10.02 -13.61 -3.06
C SER A 111 -11.23 -14.51 -3.22
N GLN A 112 -11.66 -14.78 -4.45
CA GLN A 112 -12.77 -15.68 -4.73
C GLN A 112 -12.46 -17.14 -4.35
N SER A 113 -11.25 -17.64 -4.62
CA SER A 113 -10.90 -19.02 -4.28
C SER A 113 -10.77 -19.25 -2.78
N LEU A 114 -10.23 -18.28 -2.04
CA LEU A 114 -10.02 -18.38 -0.60
C LEU A 114 -11.23 -17.93 0.24
N GLY A 115 -12.29 -17.39 -0.39
CA GLY A 115 -13.44 -16.82 0.33
C GLY A 115 -13.13 -15.57 1.18
N VAL A 116 -11.95 -14.96 0.99
CA VAL A 116 -11.47 -13.80 1.74
C VAL A 116 -11.76 -12.53 0.95
N THR A 117 -12.17 -11.42 1.59
CA THR A 117 -12.39 -10.16 0.87
C THR A 117 -11.09 -9.63 0.25
N PRO A 118 -11.13 -8.97 -0.93
CA PRO A 118 -9.92 -8.47 -1.61
C PRO A 118 -9.06 -7.55 -0.74
N THR A 119 -9.71 -6.74 0.10
CA THR A 119 -9.07 -5.82 1.06
C THR A 119 -8.33 -6.55 2.18
N THR A 120 -8.89 -7.64 2.68
CA THR A 120 -8.25 -8.47 3.70
C THR A 120 -7.05 -9.21 3.10
N LEU A 121 -7.24 -9.79 1.91
CA LEU A 121 -6.19 -10.45 1.16
C LEU A 121 -5.02 -9.51 0.85
N TRP A 122 -5.30 -8.27 0.42
CA TRP A 122 -4.26 -7.27 0.17
C TRP A 122 -3.46 -6.93 1.43
N ARG A 123 -4.13 -6.81 2.59
CA ARG A 123 -3.46 -6.59 3.89
C ARG A 123 -2.59 -7.78 4.26
N VAL A 124 -3.07 -9.01 4.08
CA VAL A 124 -2.27 -10.23 4.33
C VAL A 124 -1.02 -10.23 3.47
N LEU A 125 -1.17 -10.01 2.16
CA LEU A 125 -0.05 -9.96 1.23
C LEU A 125 0.98 -8.89 1.62
N LYS A 126 0.53 -7.69 1.99
CA LYS A 126 1.43 -6.54 2.19
C LYS A 126 1.98 -6.40 3.61
N GLN A 127 1.17 -6.68 4.63
CA GLN A 127 1.51 -6.45 6.05
C GLN A 127 2.01 -7.72 6.73
N ASP A 128 1.38 -8.86 6.44
CA ASP A 128 1.67 -10.10 7.15
C ASP A 128 2.74 -10.93 6.41
N LEU A 129 2.69 -10.97 5.07
CA LEU A 129 3.65 -11.69 4.21
C LEU A 129 4.74 -10.81 3.60
N SER A 130 4.60 -9.48 3.68
CA SER A 130 5.55 -8.50 3.10
C SER A 130 5.84 -8.70 1.60
N PHE A 131 4.90 -9.24 0.84
CA PHE A 131 5.04 -9.40 -0.60
C PHE A 131 4.94 -8.05 -1.33
N ILE A 132 5.76 -7.92 -2.37
CA ILE A 132 5.83 -6.74 -3.22
C ILE A 132 5.26 -7.13 -4.59
N PRO A 133 4.36 -6.31 -5.17
CA PRO A 133 3.88 -6.57 -6.52
C PRO A 133 5.00 -6.34 -7.53
N TYR A 134 5.35 -7.37 -8.30
CA TYR A 134 6.27 -7.27 -9.42
C TYR A 134 5.52 -7.21 -10.74
N ARG A 135 6.01 -6.38 -11.66
CA ARG A 135 5.55 -6.37 -13.05
C ARG A 135 6.43 -7.32 -13.85
N ILE A 136 5.81 -8.33 -14.46
CA ILE A 136 6.52 -9.24 -15.37
C ILE A 136 7.08 -8.41 -16.53
N GLN A 137 8.39 -8.51 -16.75
CA GLN A 137 9.04 -7.92 -17.92
C GLN A 137 8.85 -8.87 -19.10
N THR A 138 8.39 -8.33 -20.22
CA THR A 138 8.32 -9.06 -21.48
C THR A 138 9.61 -8.82 -22.23
N GLY A 139 10.40 -9.89 -22.44
CA GLY A 139 11.59 -9.88 -23.27
C GLY A 139 11.40 -10.70 -24.54
N GLN A 140 12.42 -10.72 -25.40
CA GLN A 140 12.45 -11.61 -26.56
C GLN A 140 12.44 -13.08 -26.11
N LYS A 141 11.72 -13.93 -26.85
CA LYS A 141 11.69 -15.37 -26.61
C LYS A 141 13.00 -15.97 -27.09
N LEU A 142 13.82 -16.46 -26.17
CA LEU A 142 15.08 -17.15 -26.48
C LEU A 142 14.85 -18.66 -26.63
N SER A 143 15.39 -19.26 -27.70
CA SER A 143 15.48 -20.71 -27.81
C SER A 143 16.62 -21.27 -26.93
N ASN A 144 16.65 -22.59 -26.73
CA ASN A 144 17.76 -23.21 -25.99
C ASN A 144 19.10 -23.06 -26.72
N VAL A 145 19.10 -23.06 -28.04
CA VAL A 145 20.30 -22.83 -28.86
C VAL A 145 20.83 -21.40 -28.66
N ASP A 146 19.94 -20.41 -28.60
CA ASP A 146 20.33 -19.02 -28.37
C ASP A 146 20.98 -18.85 -27.00
N LYS A 147 20.47 -19.55 -25.97
CA LYS A 147 21.06 -19.51 -24.63
C LYS A 147 22.51 -20.01 -24.65
N VAL A 148 22.78 -21.14 -25.30
CA VAL A 148 24.15 -21.68 -25.41
C VAL A 148 25.06 -20.72 -26.16
N LYS A 149 24.60 -20.17 -27.29
CA LYS A 149 25.37 -19.18 -28.07
C LYS A 149 25.70 -17.92 -27.25
N ARG A 150 24.73 -17.43 -26.47
CA ARG A 150 24.92 -16.25 -25.60
C ARG A 150 25.93 -16.51 -24.49
N VAL A 151 25.90 -17.68 -23.85
CA VAL A 151 26.89 -18.06 -22.83
C VAL A 151 28.29 -18.14 -23.45
N ALA A 152 28.43 -18.85 -24.57
CA ALA A 152 29.71 -18.97 -25.27
C ALA A 152 30.27 -17.61 -25.73
N MET A 153 29.41 -16.69 -26.17
CA MET A 153 29.79 -15.31 -26.49
C MET A 153 30.26 -14.55 -25.25
N ALA A 154 29.55 -14.67 -24.12
CA ALA A 154 29.91 -14.01 -22.87
C ALA A 154 31.26 -14.51 -22.34
N GLU A 155 31.50 -15.83 -22.35
CA GLU A 155 32.78 -16.43 -21.95
C GLU A 155 33.94 -15.93 -22.82
N LYS A 156 33.73 -15.86 -24.15
CA LYS A 156 34.72 -15.31 -25.08
C LYS A 156 35.03 -13.83 -24.80
N LEU A 157 34.01 -13.03 -24.48
CA LEU A 157 34.19 -11.63 -24.13
C LEU A 157 34.97 -11.48 -22.82
N VAL A 158 34.62 -12.25 -21.79
CA VAL A 158 35.34 -12.25 -20.50
C VAL A 158 36.81 -12.63 -20.71
N ALA A 159 37.08 -13.70 -21.46
CA ALA A 159 38.45 -14.12 -21.75
C ALA A 159 39.27 -13.02 -22.46
N LYS A 160 38.66 -12.30 -23.42
CA LYS A 160 39.30 -11.16 -24.11
C LYS A 160 39.59 -9.98 -23.20
N VAL A 161 38.68 -9.68 -22.26
CA VAL A 161 38.87 -8.62 -21.28
C VAL A 161 40.03 -8.96 -20.34
N VAL A 162 40.15 -10.22 -19.91
CA VAL A 162 41.24 -10.67 -19.03
C VAL A 162 42.59 -10.72 -19.76
N SER A 163 42.60 -11.13 -21.03
CA SER A 163 43.86 -11.27 -21.79
C SER A 163 44.41 -9.95 -22.32
N CYS A 164 43.57 -8.92 -22.46
CA CYS A 164 43.97 -7.63 -23.02
C CYS A 164 43.29 -6.48 -22.26
N ASP A 165 44.07 -5.81 -21.41
CA ASP A 165 43.60 -4.70 -20.57
C ASP A 165 43.06 -3.51 -21.39
N SER A 166 43.62 -3.28 -22.59
CA SER A 166 43.19 -2.22 -23.50
C SER A 166 41.92 -2.53 -24.29
N PHE A 167 41.41 -3.78 -24.25
CA PHE A 167 40.31 -4.22 -25.10
C PHE A 167 39.03 -3.40 -24.91
N LEU A 168 38.65 -3.12 -23.65
CA LEU A 168 37.47 -2.31 -23.35
C LEU A 168 37.63 -0.86 -23.83
N GLY A 169 38.85 -0.34 -23.82
CA GLY A 169 39.16 1.00 -24.34
C GLY A 169 38.99 1.14 -25.85
N LEU A 170 39.03 0.02 -26.57
CA LEU A 170 38.90 -0.05 -28.04
C LEU A 170 37.54 -0.61 -28.50
N LEU A 171 36.70 -1.09 -27.55
CA LEU A 171 35.39 -1.65 -27.86
C LEU A 171 34.40 -0.52 -28.17
N PHE A 172 33.73 -0.62 -29.31
CA PHE A 172 32.56 0.18 -29.67
C PHE A 172 31.35 -0.73 -29.82
N THR A 173 30.22 -0.33 -29.27
CA THR A 173 28.90 -0.95 -29.48
C THR A 173 28.01 0.04 -30.20
N SER A 174 27.24 -0.42 -31.19
CA SER A 174 26.33 0.44 -31.95
C SER A 174 24.95 -0.18 -32.03
N ASP A 175 23.93 0.66 -32.14
CA ASP A 175 22.56 0.23 -32.42
C ASP A 175 21.79 1.34 -33.13
N GLU A 176 20.66 0.99 -33.72
CA GLU A 176 19.70 1.94 -34.27
C GLU A 176 18.55 2.19 -33.29
N ALA A 177 18.14 3.45 -33.16
CA ALA A 177 16.97 3.83 -32.39
C ALA A 177 15.98 4.61 -33.28
N HIS A 178 14.69 4.30 -33.15
CA HIS A 178 13.63 5.05 -33.82
C HIS A 178 13.04 6.08 -32.87
N PHE A 179 13.00 7.33 -33.32
CA PHE A 179 12.34 8.44 -32.64
C PHE A 179 11.11 8.85 -33.43
N GLU A 180 9.99 8.99 -32.74
CA GLU A 180 8.74 9.44 -33.35
C GLU A 180 8.69 10.97 -33.29
N LEU A 181 8.39 11.62 -34.42
CA LEU A 181 8.47 13.08 -34.54
C LEU A 181 7.17 13.81 -34.14
N ASP A 182 6.12 13.06 -33.80
CA ASP A 182 4.77 13.56 -33.53
C ASP A 182 4.53 13.99 -32.07
N GLY A 183 5.56 14.04 -31.23
CA GLY A 183 5.45 14.51 -29.84
C GLY A 183 4.62 13.61 -28.92
N ARG A 184 4.52 12.32 -29.25
CA ARG A 184 3.69 11.33 -28.56
C ARG A 184 3.79 11.35 -27.03
N VAL A 185 2.64 11.54 -26.39
CA VAL A 185 2.48 11.28 -24.95
C VAL A 185 2.36 9.77 -24.74
N ASN A 186 3.31 9.20 -23.99
CA ASN A 186 3.25 7.79 -23.59
C ASN A 186 1.91 7.52 -22.89
N SER A 187 1.10 6.60 -23.41
CA SER A 187 -0.23 6.30 -22.85
C SER A 187 -0.17 5.84 -21.39
N LYS A 188 0.97 5.31 -20.94
CA LYS A 188 1.21 4.96 -19.53
C LYS A 188 1.32 6.16 -18.60
N ASN A 189 1.67 7.33 -19.15
CA ASN A 189 1.82 8.59 -18.43
C ASN A 189 0.61 9.52 -18.60
N ASN A 190 -0.41 9.11 -19.36
CA ASN A 190 -1.61 9.92 -19.61
C ASN A 190 -2.62 9.78 -18.46
N VAL A 191 -2.22 10.27 -17.27
CA VAL A 191 -3.03 10.21 -16.03
C VAL A 191 -3.72 11.56 -15.83
N PHE A 192 -5.05 11.54 -15.82
CA PHE A 192 -5.87 12.72 -15.53
C PHE A 192 -6.39 12.66 -14.10
N TRP A 193 -6.22 13.76 -13.36
CA TRP A 193 -6.86 13.99 -12.07
C TRP A 193 -8.01 14.98 -12.26
N GLY A 194 -9.23 14.58 -11.96
CA GLY A 194 -10.39 15.45 -12.12
C GLY A 194 -11.63 14.87 -11.47
N THR A 195 -12.56 15.74 -11.12
CA THR A 195 -13.86 15.39 -10.52
C THR A 195 -14.82 14.76 -11.53
N GLN A 196 -14.51 14.87 -12.83
CA GLN A 196 -15.29 14.34 -13.93
C GLN A 196 -14.37 13.67 -14.96
N LYS A 197 -14.92 12.70 -15.70
CA LYS A 197 -14.20 11.99 -16.76
C LYS A 197 -13.87 12.98 -17.89
N PRO A 198 -12.59 13.12 -18.30
CA PRO A 198 -12.25 13.99 -19.41
C PRO A 198 -12.89 13.50 -20.71
N SER A 199 -13.42 14.44 -21.50
CA SER A 199 -13.98 14.20 -22.84
C SER A 199 -12.92 14.21 -23.95
N GLU A 200 -11.64 14.36 -23.58
CA GLU A 200 -10.54 14.40 -24.55
C GLU A 200 -10.31 13.03 -25.19
N ILE A 201 -10.31 13.00 -26.51
CA ILE A 201 -9.92 11.84 -27.32
C ILE A 201 -8.64 12.21 -28.04
N VAL A 202 -7.50 11.69 -27.58
CA VAL A 202 -6.22 11.85 -28.28
C VAL A 202 -6.23 10.95 -29.52
N GLN A 203 -6.43 11.57 -30.68
CA GLN A 203 -6.37 10.88 -31.97
C GLN A 203 -4.92 10.54 -32.33
N LYS A 204 -4.71 9.38 -32.96
CA LYS A 204 -3.39 8.89 -33.36
C LYS A 204 -3.36 8.66 -34.86
N PRO A 205 -2.36 9.18 -35.60
CA PRO A 205 -2.14 8.77 -36.97
C PRO A 205 -1.75 7.29 -37.02
N LEU A 206 -2.26 6.57 -38.03
CA LEU A 206 -1.96 5.15 -38.26
C LEU A 206 -0.46 4.94 -38.56
N HIS A 207 0.14 5.88 -39.28
CA HIS A 207 1.57 5.93 -39.59
C HIS A 207 2.11 7.31 -39.20
N SER A 208 2.85 7.37 -38.10
CA SER A 208 3.58 8.57 -37.68
C SER A 208 4.93 8.62 -38.37
N GLU A 209 5.40 9.82 -38.76
CA GLU A 209 6.77 9.99 -39.20
C GLU A 209 7.75 9.60 -38.09
N ARG A 210 8.78 8.84 -38.47
CA ARG A 210 9.84 8.38 -37.59
C ARG A 210 11.18 8.72 -38.18
N CYS A 211 12.10 9.06 -37.31
CA CYS A 211 13.50 9.25 -37.64
C CYS A 211 14.30 8.09 -37.06
N THR A 212 15.10 7.42 -37.88
CA THR A 212 16.03 6.38 -37.43
C THR A 212 17.40 6.99 -37.22
N VAL A 213 17.95 6.80 -36.03
CA VAL A 213 19.26 7.31 -35.67
C VAL A 213 20.17 6.12 -35.40
N TRP A 214 21.33 6.10 -36.05
CA TRP A 214 22.42 5.22 -35.69
C TRP A 214 23.39 5.96 -34.77
N ALA A 215 23.85 5.30 -33.72
CA ALA A 215 24.95 5.78 -32.90
C ALA A 215 25.78 4.60 -32.40
N ALA A 216 27.07 4.84 -32.21
CA ALA A 216 27.98 3.94 -31.52
C ALA A 216 28.51 4.59 -30.25
N ILE A 217 28.77 3.78 -29.24
CA ILE A 217 29.30 4.19 -27.94
C ILE A 217 30.53 3.34 -27.65
N GLY A 218 31.61 3.98 -27.22
CA GLY A 218 32.81 3.32 -26.72
C GLY A 218 33.37 4.05 -25.50
N ALA A 219 34.50 3.59 -24.99
CA ALA A 219 35.12 4.16 -23.78
C ALA A 219 35.51 5.64 -23.94
N ARG A 220 35.72 6.11 -25.18
CA ARG A 220 36.13 7.48 -25.51
C ARG A 220 34.95 8.43 -25.79
N GLY A 221 33.72 7.93 -25.75
CA GLY A 221 32.53 8.72 -26.01
C GLY A 221 31.64 8.13 -27.10
N ILE A 222 30.79 8.99 -27.66
CA ILE A 222 29.76 8.63 -28.64
C ILE A 222 30.26 8.99 -30.04
N ILE A 223 30.05 8.09 -31.00
CA ILE A 223 30.21 8.31 -32.43
C ILE A 223 28.81 8.35 -33.04
N GLY A 224 28.46 9.46 -33.71
CA GLY A 224 27.10 9.79 -34.12
C GLY A 224 26.57 11.02 -33.36
N PRO A 225 25.26 11.30 -33.33
CA PRO A 225 24.15 10.59 -33.99
C PRO A 225 24.16 10.76 -35.51
N ILE A 226 23.93 9.69 -36.25
CA ILE A 226 23.76 9.72 -37.71
C ILE A 226 22.28 9.48 -38.01
N PHE A 227 21.64 10.47 -38.61
CA PHE A 227 20.28 10.37 -39.10
C PHE A 227 20.27 9.58 -40.42
N ILE A 228 19.48 8.51 -40.45
CA ILE A 228 19.36 7.67 -41.66
C ILE A 228 18.30 8.30 -42.56
N GLU A 229 18.75 8.84 -43.69
CA GLU A 229 17.93 9.50 -44.69
C GLU A 229 18.09 8.85 -46.08
N GLU A 230 17.01 8.82 -46.85
CA GLU A 230 17.00 8.42 -48.27
C GLU A 230 16.44 9.59 -49.07
N ASN A 231 17.19 10.08 -50.06
CA ASN A 231 16.81 11.24 -50.88
C ASN A 231 16.46 12.51 -50.08
N GLY A 232 17.15 12.77 -48.96
CA GLY A 232 16.92 13.94 -48.10
C GLY A 232 15.66 13.87 -47.24
N ARG A 233 15.10 12.66 -47.05
CA ARG A 233 13.98 12.40 -46.12
C ARG A 233 14.38 11.33 -45.12
N ASN A 234 13.98 11.49 -43.87
CA ASN A 234 14.17 10.48 -42.82
C ASN A 234 13.53 9.15 -43.23
N VAL A 235 14.31 8.07 -43.19
CA VAL A 235 13.82 6.72 -43.54
C VAL A 235 13.81 5.80 -42.34
N THR A 236 12.79 4.94 -42.30
CA THR A 236 12.67 3.87 -41.31
C THR A 236 13.38 2.64 -41.82
N VAL A 237 14.45 2.22 -41.14
CA VAL A 237 15.11 0.94 -41.42
C VAL A 237 14.37 -0.17 -40.67
N THR A 238 13.68 -1.05 -41.39
CA THR A 238 13.11 -2.27 -40.80
C THR A 238 14.12 -3.41 -40.94
N LYS A 239 14.61 -3.92 -39.81
CA LYS A 239 15.44 -5.15 -39.73
C LYS A 239 14.57 -6.41 -39.85
#